data_AF-A0A4V0YZY1-F1
#
_entry.id   AF-A0A4V0YZY1-F1
#
_cell.length_a   1.000
_cell.length_b   1.000
_cell.length_c   1.000
_cell.angle_alpha   90.00
_cell.angle_beta   90.00
_cell.angle_gamma   90.00
#
_symmetry.space_group_name_H-M   'P 1'
#
loop_
_entity.id
_entity.type
_entity.pdbx_description
1 polymer ?
#
loop_
_entity_poly.entity_id
_entity_poly.type
_entity_poly.pdbx_seq_one_letter_code
_entity_poly.pdbx_strand_id
1 'polypeptide(L)'
;MKNAEQGGLKPSRQTILIVLDALSRAKMVLPIAQLAYEKEKLTETIRACVAWLDHYQVAYHYDKTCHMYVLDLPAEKQEGAEP
;
A
#
# COMPACT_ATOMS: atom_id res chain seq x y z
N MET A 1 1.68 -8.25 36.23
CA MET A 1 2.03 -7.58 34.95
C MET A 1 1.50 -8.47 33.84
N LYS A 2 0.31 -8.17 33.30
CA LYS A 2 -0.29 -8.94 32.22
C LYS A 2 0.23 -8.36 30.91
N ASN A 3 0.99 -9.16 30.17
CA ASN A 3 1.44 -8.84 28.82
C ASN A 3 0.19 -8.58 27.97
N ALA A 4 0.05 -7.37 27.46
CA ALA A 4 -0.95 -7.05 26.46
C ALA A 4 -0.60 -7.84 25.21
N GLU A 5 -1.42 -8.83 24.89
CA GLU A 5 -1.40 -9.52 23.61
C GLU A 5 -1.55 -8.47 22.50
N GLN A 6 -0.44 -8.19 21.79
CA GLN A 6 -0.46 -7.47 20.52
C GLN A 6 -1.10 -8.38 19.46
N GLY A 7 -2.40 -8.63 19.60
CA GLY A 7 -3.24 -9.19 18.56
C GLY A 7 -3.43 -8.14 17.48
N GLY A 8 -2.41 -7.95 16.62
CA GLY A 8 -2.47 -7.03 15.50
C GLY A 8 -3.60 -7.47 14.57
N LEU A 9 -4.74 -6.79 14.64
CA LEU A 9 -5.85 -7.00 13.72
C LEU A 9 -5.32 -6.88 12.28
N LYS A 10 -5.46 -7.95 11.50
CA LYS A 10 -5.13 -7.94 10.08
C LYS A 10 -5.92 -6.79 9.41
N PRO A 11 -5.26 -5.92 8.62
CA PRO A 11 -5.93 -4.78 8.03
C PRO A 11 -6.99 -5.26 7.04
N SER A 12 -8.10 -4.52 6.98
CA SER A 12 -9.12 -4.79 5.98
C SER A 12 -8.58 -4.53 4.57
N ARG A 13 -9.17 -5.20 3.57
CA ARG A 13 -8.85 -4.94 2.15
C ARG A 13 -9.04 -3.46 1.79
N GLN A 14 -10.09 -2.82 2.31
CA GLN A 14 -10.34 -1.40 2.08
C GLN A 14 -9.20 -0.53 2.63
N THR A 15 -8.71 -0.83 3.83
CA THR A 15 -7.57 -0.13 4.43
C THR A 15 -6.32 -0.27 3.57
N ILE A 16 -6.02 -1.49 3.11
CA ILE A 16 -4.88 -1.74 2.22
C ILE A 16 -4.99 -0.90 0.93
N LEU A 17 -6.16 -0.89 0.30
CA LEU A 17 -6.39 -0.13 -0.93
C LEU A 17 -6.22 1.37 -0.72
N ILE A 18 -6.66 1.92 0.42
CA ILE A 18 -6.44 3.34 0.77
C ILE A 18 -4.94 3.65 0.88
N VAL A 19 -4.16 2.76 1.51
CA VAL A 19 -2.70 2.95 1.65
C VAL A 19 -2.00 2.87 0.30
N LEU A 20 -2.36 1.91 -0.56
CA LEU A 20 -1.80 1.78 -1.91
C LEU A 20 -2.14 2.98 -2.80
N ASP A 21 -3.36 3.51 -2.67
CA ASP A 21 -3.81 4.70 -3.37
C ASP A 21 -3.04 5.97 -2.91
N ALA A 22 -2.83 6.14 -1.61
CA ALA A 22 -1.98 7.20 -1.07
C ALA A 22 -0.52 7.10 -1.58
N LEU A 23 0.05 5.89 -1.57
CA LEU A 23 1.39 5.62 -2.08
C LEU A 23 1.51 5.94 -3.58
N SER A 24 0.48 5.58 -4.37
CA SER A 24 0.40 5.86 -5.79
C SER A 24 0.40 7.36 -6.07
N ARG A 25 -0.48 8.11 -5.39
CA ARG A 25 -0.53 9.58 -5.51
C ARG A 25 0.79 10.23 -5.13
N ALA A 26 1.39 9.83 -4.00
CA ALA A 26 2.63 10.43 -3.55
C ALA A 26 3.76 10.24 -4.57
N LYS A 27 3.87 9.05 -5.17
CA LYS A 27 4.84 8.76 -6.23
C LYS A 27 4.59 9.55 -7.52
N MET A 28 3.33 9.73 -7.92
CA MET A 28 2.97 10.52 -9.11
C MET A 28 3.25 12.02 -8.93
N VAL A 29 3.01 12.56 -7.72
CA VAL A 29 3.14 13.99 -7.45
C VAL A 29 4.59 14.40 -7.15
N LEU A 30 5.39 13.54 -6.52
CA LEU A 30 6.79 13.84 -6.17
C LEU A 30 7.64 14.44 -7.32
N PRO A 31 7.61 13.92 -8.56
CA PRO A 31 8.41 14.49 -9.65
C PRO A 31 7.94 15.88 -10.13
N ILE A 32 6.68 16.25 -9.89
CA ILE A 32 6.12 17.54 -10.32
C ILE A 32 6.05 18.58 -9.18
N ALA A 33 6.29 18.17 -7.94
CA ALA A 33 6.37 19.07 -6.80
C ALA A 33 7.52 20.08 -7.00
N GLN A 34 7.23 21.35 -6.77
CA GLN A 34 8.21 22.44 -7.01
C GLN A 34 8.91 22.84 -5.72
N LEU A 35 8.22 22.73 -4.58
CA LEU A 35 8.70 23.24 -3.31
C LEU A 35 9.40 22.14 -2.50
N ALA A 36 10.50 22.50 -1.84
CA ALA A 36 11.31 21.54 -1.08
C ALA A 36 10.51 20.85 0.03
N TYR A 37 9.68 21.60 0.77
CA TYR A 37 8.86 21.05 1.84
C TYR A 37 7.79 20.07 1.31
N GLU A 38 7.30 20.25 0.08
CA GLU A 38 6.33 19.33 -0.53
C GLU A 38 7.01 18.01 -0.84
N LYS A 39 8.21 18.07 -1.43
CA LYS A 39 9.02 16.88 -1.72
C LYS A 39 9.34 16.10 -0.47
N GLU A 40 9.67 16.78 0.62
CA GLU A 40 9.94 16.15 1.92
C GLU A 40 8.70 15.42 2.44
N LYS A 41 7.55 16.10 2.52
CA LYS A 41 6.28 15.48 2.96
C LYS A 41 5.85 14.30 2.09
N LEU A 42 6.01 14.40 0.77
CA LEU A 42 5.72 13.30 -0.15
C LEU A 42 6.66 12.12 0.07
N THR A 43 7.94 12.37 0.31
CA THR A 43 8.93 11.33 0.63
C THR A 43 8.64 10.65 1.98
N GLU A 44 8.21 11.41 2.98
CA GLU A 44 7.73 10.86 4.26
C GLU A 44 6.48 10.02 4.08
N THR A 45 5.51 10.48 3.28
CA THR A 45 4.28 9.74 2.96
C THR A 45 4.61 8.40 2.31
N ILE A 46 5.49 8.40 1.31
CA ILE A 46 5.96 7.17 0.65
C ILE A 46 6.57 6.22 1.68
N ARG A 47 7.49 6.71 2.53
CA ARG A 47 8.14 5.90 3.57
C ARG A 47 7.13 5.31 4.56
N ALA A 48 6.16 6.10 5.00
CA ALA A 48 5.13 5.64 5.94
C ALA A 48 4.23 4.55 5.32
N CYS A 49 3.79 4.74 4.07
CA CYS A 49 2.97 3.75 3.39
C CYS A 49 3.74 2.43 3.17
N VAL A 50 5.00 2.49 2.69
CA VAL A 50 5.83 1.29 2.50
C VAL A 50 6.06 0.56 3.81
N ALA A 51 6.47 1.27 4.87
CA ALA A 51 6.70 0.67 6.17
C ALA A 51 5.43 0.01 6.75
N TRP A 52 4.26 0.60 6.53
CA TRP A 52 2.98 0.03 6.95
C TRP A 52 2.65 -1.24 6.15
N LEU A 53 2.85 -1.25 4.82
CA LEU A 53 2.60 -2.42 3.98
C LEU A 53 3.55 -3.57 4.34
N ASP A 54 4.82 -3.26 4.60
CA ASP A 54 5.83 -4.22 5.04
C ASP A 54 5.47 -4.82 6.41
N HIS A 55 5.04 -3.99 7.36
CA HIS A 55 4.64 -4.44 8.70
C HIS A 55 3.50 -5.47 8.65
N TYR A 56 2.55 -5.28 7.73
CA TYR A 56 1.42 -6.20 7.52
C TYR A 56 1.68 -7.26 6.45
N GLN A 57 2.90 -7.34 5.91
CA GLN A 57 3.31 -8.29 4.87
C GLN A 57 2.36 -8.31 3.66
N VAL A 58 1.90 -7.13 3.24
CA VAL A 58 1.02 -7.00 2.08
C VAL A 58 1.85 -7.15 0.80
N ALA A 59 1.47 -8.09 -0.07
CA ALA A 59 2.08 -8.21 -1.40
C ALA A 59 1.44 -7.21 -2.38
N TYR A 60 2.27 -6.45 -3.08
CA TYR A 60 1.82 -5.46 -4.06
C TYR A 60 2.92 -5.17 -5.08
N HIS A 61 2.53 -4.69 -6.27
CA HIS A 61 3.47 -4.24 -7.29
C HIS A 61 3.05 -2.88 -7.88
N TYR A 62 3.99 -2.19 -8.53
CA TYR A 62 3.69 -0.97 -9.28
C TYR A 62 3.38 -1.32 -10.73
N ASP A 63 2.14 -1.14 -11.14
CA ASP A 63 1.72 -1.28 -12.53
C ASP A 63 2.03 0.03 -13.29
N LYS A 64 2.93 -0.07 -14.27
CA LYS A 64 3.35 1.07 -15.09
C LYS A 64 2.30 1.49 -16.12
N THR A 65 1.34 0.62 -16.44
CA THR A 65 0.30 0.92 -17.45
C THR A 65 -0.75 1.88 -16.91
N CYS A 66 -1.14 1.69 -15.65
CA CYS A 66 -2.10 2.55 -14.95
C CYS A 66 -1.44 3.51 -13.94
N HIS A 67 -0.12 3.46 -13.79
CA HIS A 67 0.66 4.28 -12.85
C HIS A 67 0.24 4.14 -11.38
N MET A 68 -0.25 2.97 -10.98
CA MET A 68 -0.75 2.69 -9.64
C MET A 68 -0.05 1.50 -8.99
N TYR A 69 -0.02 1.50 -7.66
CA TYR A 69 0.31 0.32 -6.88
C TYR A 69 -0.94 -0.57 -6.73
N VAL A 70 -0.80 -1.84 -7.11
CA VAL A 70 -1.88 -2.82 -7.17
C VAL A 70 -1.64 -3.89 -6.12
N LEU A 71 -2.71 -4.28 -5.43
CA LEU A 71 -2.71 -5.36 -4.45
C LEU A 71 -2.59 -6.72 -5.17
N ASP A 72 -1.57 -7.49 -4.81
CA ASP A 72 -1.47 -8.87 -5.27
C ASP A 72 -2.37 -9.74 -4.41
N LEU A 73 -3.40 -10.31 -5.03
CA LEU A 73 -4.19 -11.34 -4.38
C LEU A 73 -3.46 -12.67 -4.56
N PRO A 74 -3.30 -13.48 -3.50
CA PRO A 74 -2.92 -14.87 -3.70
C PRO A 74 -3.93 -15.48 -4.67
N ALA A 75 -3.45 -16.32 -5.59
CA ALA A 75 -4.32 -17.04 -6.52
C ALA A 75 -5.23 -17.97 -5.71
N GLU A 76 -6.32 -17.44 -5.16
CA GLU A 76 -7.47 -18.22 -4.79
C GLU A 76 -7.90 -18.90 -6.08
N LYS A 77 -7.79 -20.23 -6.08
CA LYS A 77 -8.26 -21.12 -7.14
C LYS A 77 -9.50 -20.51 -7.77
N GLN A 78 -9.45 -20.25 -9.07
CA GLN A 78 -10.63 -20.08 -9.89
C GLN A 78 -11.40 -21.42 -9.92
N GLU A 79 -12.00 -21.82 -8.80
CA GLU A 79 -13.06 -22.82 -8.78
C GLU A 79 -14.33 -22.08 -9.22
N GLY A 80 -14.67 -22.17 -10.50
CA GLY A 80 -15.92 -21.60 -11.02
C GLY A 80 -15.98 -21.20 -12.49
N ALA A 81 -14.99 -21.52 -13.32
CA ALA A 81 -15.22 -21.59 -14.77
C ALA A 81 -15.64 -23.03 -15.11
N GLU A 82 -16.93 -23.33 -14.93
CA GLU A 82 -17.55 -24.54 -15.50
C GLU A 82 -17.56 -24.48 -17.04
N PRO A 83 -17.56 -25.65 -17.72
CA PRO A 83 -17.15 -25.84 -19.11
C PRO A 83 -18.10 -25.31 -20.18
#